data_AF-A0A925KNG2-F1
#
_entry.id   AF-A0A925KNG2-F1
#
_cell.length_a   1.000
_cell.length_b   1.000
_cell.length_c   1.000
_cell.angle_alpha   90.00
_cell.angle_beta   90.00
_cell.angle_gamma   90.00
#
_symmetry.space_group_name_H-M   'P 1'
#
loop_
_entity.id
_entity.type
_entity.pdbx_description
1 polymer ?
#
loop_
_entity_poly.entity_id
_entity_poly.type
_entity_poly.pdbx_seq_one_letter_code
_entity_poly.pdbx_strand_id
1 'polypeptide(L)' 'MGTAFAVRPDDLWFFGTRDGCQDGNDPFFANRAWAVHSGNVVAVPEPETDALMLAGIGAVAIAARRRFQGG' A
#
# COMPACT_ATOMS: atom_id res chain seq x y z
N MET A 1 15.34 10.63 -2.67
CA MET A 1 15.89 9.50 -1.91
C MET A 1 16.05 9.94 -0.47
N GLY A 2 15.24 9.40 0.45
CA GLY A 2 15.39 9.67 1.87
C GLY A 2 16.24 8.58 2.48
N THR A 3 17.53 8.84 2.66
CA THR A 3 18.35 7.99 3.54
C THR A 3 17.81 8.21 4.94
N ALA A 4 17.45 7.14 5.66
CA ALA A 4 17.27 7.20 7.10
C ALA A 4 18.60 7.68 7.70
N PHE A 5 18.72 8.99 7.89
CA PHE A 5 19.90 9.62 8.44
C PHE A 5 19.72 9.67 9.95
N ALA A 6 20.36 8.74 10.65
CA ALA A 6 20.61 8.90 12.07
C ALA A 6 21.91 9.70 12.23
N VAL A 7 21.87 10.80 13.00
CA VAL A 7 23.05 11.63 13.33
C VAL A 7 24.11 10.80 14.09
N ARG A 8 23.68 9.71 14.73
CA ARG A 8 24.48 8.80 15.52
C ARG A 8 24.32 7.37 15.01
N PRO A 9 25.42 6.63 14.76
CA PRO A 9 25.37 5.27 14.20
C PRO A 9 24.80 4.21 15.16
N ASP A 10 24.69 4.56 16.44
CA ASP A 10 24.09 3.77 17.53
C ASP A 10 22.58 4.03 17.70
N ASP A 11 22.03 5.08 17.08
CA ASP A 11 20.60 5.39 17.16
C ASP A 11 19.83 4.74 16.00
N LEU A 12 18.77 4.00 16.33
CA LEU A 12 17.81 3.51 15.35
C LEU A 12 16.59 4.42 15.29
N TRP A 13 15.99 4.53 14.11
CA TRP A 13 14.71 5.23 13.96
C TRP A 13 13.64 4.50 14.78
N PHE A 14 13.08 5.20 15.77
CA PHE A 14 12.06 4.72 16.67
C PHE A 14 10.71 5.39 16.37
N PHE A 15 9.64 4.59 16.39
CA PHE A 15 8.26 5.07 16.32
C PHE A 15 7.50 4.68 17.58
N GLY A 16 7.11 5.66 18.38
CA GLY A 16 6.30 5.45 19.58
C GLY A 16 4.87 5.09 19.21
N THR A 17 4.46 3.84 19.42
CA THR A 17 3.08 3.40 19.13
C THR A 17 2.05 3.95 20.12
N ARG A 18 2.50 4.51 21.25
CA ARG A 18 1.66 5.07 22.30
C ARG A 18 1.17 6.49 21.96
N ASP A 19 1.99 7.28 21.28
CA ASP A 19 1.81 8.73 21.11
C ASP A 19 2.21 9.25 19.71
N GLY A 20 2.80 8.40 18.86
CA GLY A 20 3.19 8.73 17.48
C GLY A 20 4.51 9.50 17.36
N CYS A 21 5.31 9.61 18.43
CA CYS A 21 6.60 10.29 18.38
C CYS A 21 7.61 9.56 17.47
N GLN A 22 8.49 10.32 16.82
CA GLN A 22 9.57 9.83 15.97
C GLN A 22 10.89 10.45 16.42
N ASP A 23 11.82 9.63 16.89
CA ASP A 23 13.15 10.06 17.34
C ASP A 23 14.18 8.93 17.14
N GLY A 24 15.46 9.22 17.32
CA GLY A 24 16.51 8.20 17.48
C GLY A 24 16.42 7.59 18.87
N ASN A 25 16.43 6.26 18.98
CA ASN A 25 16.42 5.57 20.27
C ASN A 25 17.41 4.40 20.32
N ASP A 26 17.82 4.08 21.54
CA ASP A 26 18.75 3.01 21.87
C ASP A 26 18.15 1.64 21.44
N PRO A 27 18.89 0.79 20.69
CA PRO A 27 18.37 -0.47 20.13
C PRO A 27 17.87 -1.50 21.17
N PHE A 28 18.15 -1.30 22.45
CA PHE A 28 17.81 -2.24 23.53
C PHE A 28 16.32 -2.31 23.90
N PHE A 29 15.50 -1.34 23.48
CA PHE A 29 14.06 -1.29 23.83
C PHE A 29 13.10 -1.44 22.63
N ALA A 30 13.61 -1.86 21.46
CA ALA A 30 12.95 -1.58 20.19
C ALA A 30 11.80 -2.52 19.80
N ASN A 31 10.57 -2.01 19.87
CA ASN A 31 9.56 -2.33 18.87
C ASN A 31 10.11 -1.89 17.50
N ARG A 32 10.29 -2.83 16.59
CA ARG A 32 10.86 -2.56 15.25
C ARG A 32 9.72 -2.31 14.28
N ALA A 33 9.77 -1.20 13.57
CA ALA A 33 8.88 -0.93 12.43
C ALA A 33 9.70 -0.85 11.14
N TRP A 34 9.15 -1.37 10.05
CA TRP A 34 9.71 -1.12 8.72
C TRP A 34 9.29 0.27 8.26
N ALA A 35 10.27 1.13 7.99
CA ALA A 35 10.02 2.41 7.35
C ALA A 35 9.52 2.18 5.91
N VAL A 36 8.33 2.68 5.59
CA VAL A 36 7.82 2.70 4.23
C VAL A 36 8.05 4.10 3.65
N HIS A 37 8.81 4.17 2.56
CA HIS A 37 9.08 5.41 1.84
C HIS A 37 7.96 5.68 0.83
N SER A 38 7.69 6.95 0.49
CA SER A 38 6.66 7.31 -0.51
C SER A 38 6.90 6.73 -1.91
N GLY A 39 8.09 6.20 -2.18
CA GLY A 39 8.42 5.46 -3.42
C GLY A 39 8.40 3.93 -3.28
N ASN A 40 8.13 3.38 -2.09
CA ASN A 40 8.05 1.94 -1.84
C ASN A 40 6.63 1.38 -1.95
N VAL A 41 5.65 2.23 -2.26
CA VAL A 41 4.29 1.80 -2.56
C VAL A 41 4.25 1.45 -4.04
N VAL A 42 4.40 0.16 -4.35
CA VAL A 42 4.10 -0.36 -5.68
C VAL A 42 2.60 -0.68 -5.71
N ALA A 43 1.92 -0.32 -6.79
CA ALA A 43 0.54 -0.75 -7.00
C ALA A 43 0.52 -2.28 -7.01
N VAL A 44 -0.14 -2.89 -6.02
CA VAL A 44 -0.37 -4.33 -5.99
C VAL A 44 -1.51 -4.60 -6.95
N PRO A 45 -1.31 -5.36 -8.04
CA PRO A 45 -2.43 -5.81 -8.85
C PRO A 45 -3.29 -6.70 -7.95
N GLU A 46 -4.53 -6.31 -7.70
CA GLU A 46 -5.52 -7.14 -7.03
C GLU A 46 -6.23 -7.99 -8.10
N PRO A 47 -5.84 -9.26 -8.30
CA PRO A 47 -6.33 -10.05 -9.43
C PRO A 47 -7.86 -10.23 -9.38
N GLU A 48 -8.44 -10.19 -8.18
CA GLU A 48 -9.87 -10.24 -7.94
C GLU A 48 -10.61 -8.98 -8.38
N THR A 49 -10.03 -7.79 -8.15
CA THR A 49 -10.60 -6.50 -8.56
C THR A 49 -10.66 -6.40 -10.08
N ASP A 50 -9.61 -6.83 -10.78
CA ASP A 50 -9.59 -6.89 -12.25
C ASP A 50 -10.59 -7.91 -12.81
N ALA A 51 -10.69 -9.08 -12.18
CA ALA A 51 -11.64 -10.12 -12.59
C ALA A 51 -13.10 -9.65 -12.43
N LEU A 52 -13.42 -8.98 -11.33
CA LEU A 52 -14.75 -8.42 -11.09
C LEU A 52 -15.08 -7.27 -12.04
N MET A 53 -14.11 -6.39 -12.31
CA MET A 53 -14.27 -5.33 -13.30
C MET A 53 -14.58 -5.91 -14.68
N LEU A 54 -13.79 -6.88 -15.14
CA LEU A 54 -13.99 -7.53 -16.44
C LEU A 54 -15.32 -8.29 -16.50
N ALA A 55 -15.71 -8.98 -15.43
CA ALA A 55 -17.00 -9.65 -15.34
C ALA A 55 -18.16 -8.65 -15.44
N GLY A 56 -18.07 -7.49 -14.77
CA GLY A 56 -19.06 -6.43 -14.86
C GLY A 56 -19.18 -5.84 -16.28
N ILE A 57 -18.04 -5.53 -16.91
CA ILE A 57 -18.00 -5.03 -18.29
C ILE A 57 -18.60 -6.07 -19.26
N GLY A 58 -18.22 -7.35 -19.11
CA GLY A 58 -18.75 -8.44 -19.92
C GLY A 58 -20.26 -8.60 -19.79
N ALA A 59 -20.80 -8.54 -18.57
CA ALA A 59 -22.23 -8.62 -18.31
C ALA A 59 -23.01 -7.49 -19.01
N VAL A 60 -22.51 -6.24 -18.92
CA VAL A 60 -23.13 -5.08 -19.58
C VAL A 60 -23.11 -5.23 -21.11
N ALA A 61 -21.98 -5.63 -21.69
CA ALA A 61 -21.85 -5.83 -23.13
C ALA A 61 -22.83 -6.89 -23.67
N ILE A 62 -23.00 -8.01 -22.94
CA ILE A 62 -23.95 -9.06 -23.30
C ILE A 62 -25.40 -8.55 -23.23
N ALA A 63 -25.75 -7.83 -22.17
CA ALA A 63 -27.08 -7.25 -22.00
C ALA A 63 -27.43 -6.24 -23.09
N ALA A 64 -26.48 -5.38 -23.46
CA ALA A 64 -26.63 -4.43 -24.55
C ALA A 64 -26.87 -5.15 -25.89
N ARG A 65 -26.07 -6.18 -26.22
CA ARG A 65 -26.23 -6.94 -27.46
C ARG A 65 -27.61 -7.58 -27.60
N ARG A 66 -28.16 -8.12 -26.52
CA ARG A 66 -29.51 -8.73 -26.52
C ARG A 66 -30.62 -7.70 -26.77
N ARG A 67 -30.44 -6.46 -26.32
CA ARG A 67 -31.40 -5.37 -26.58
C ARG A 67 -31.39 -4.93 -28.04
N PHE A 68 -30.23 -4.90 -28.68
CA PHE A 68 -30.12 -4.51 -30.09
C PHE A 68 -30.62 -5.57 -31.09
N GLN A 69 -30.65 -6.85 -30.70
CA GLN A 69 -31.08 -7.94 -31.58
C GLN A 69 -32.60 -8.23 -31.53
N GLY A 70 -33.34 -7.61 -30.62
CA GLY A 70 -34.77 -7.83 -30.43
C GLY A 70 -35.67 -6.64 -30.79
N GLY A 71 -35.16 -5.67 -31.56
CA GLY A 71 -35.89 -4.49 -32.05
C GLY A 71 -36.01 -4.46 -33.56
#